data_AF-A0AAE9RUY2-F1
#
_entry.id   AF-A0AAE9RUY2-F1
#
_cell.length_a   1.000
_cell.length_b   1.000
_cell.length_c   1.000
_cell.angle_alpha   90.00
_cell.angle_beta   90.00
_cell.angle_gamma   90.00
#
_symmetry.space_group_name_H-M   'P 1'
#
loop_
_entity.id
_entity.type
_entity.pdbx_description
1 polymer ?
#
loop_
_entity_poly.entity_id
_entity_poly.type
_entity_poly.pdbx_seq_one_letter_code
_entity_poly.pdbx_strand_id
1 'polypeptide(L)'
;MKSDIVVLQMTMVDLLLAILHWLLSTFFGGQAFAFVGLVLWTIWTGALKPRLIPVDDIVRVAGDIIASYPDPELEAFARHKRAWNRSEGAKQTYWYRVRKAVRRRLQGR
;
A
#
# COMPACT_ATOMS: atom_id res chain seq x y z
N MET A 1 -47.33 -20.09 36.01
CA MET A 1 -46.48 -21.23 35.59
C MET A 1 -46.33 -21.33 34.07
N LYS A 2 -47.41 -21.51 33.29
CA LYS A 2 -47.30 -21.59 31.80
C LYS A 2 -46.86 -20.26 31.16
N SER A 3 -47.25 -19.13 31.76
CA SER A 3 -46.79 -17.78 31.42
C SER A 3 -45.28 -17.60 31.62
N ASP A 4 -44.77 -18.08 32.75
CA ASP A 4 -43.39 -17.82 33.19
C ASP A 4 -42.39 -18.62 32.35
N ILE A 5 -42.78 -19.82 31.90
CA ILE A 5 -42.00 -20.65 30.97
C ILE A 5 -41.91 -19.99 29.58
N VAL A 6 -42.99 -19.37 29.12
CA VAL A 6 -43.02 -18.67 27.82
C VAL A 6 -42.17 -17.39 27.88
N VAL A 7 -42.24 -16.64 28.97
CA VAL A 7 -41.39 -15.46 29.19
C VAL A 7 -39.91 -15.86 29.25
N LEU A 8 -39.58 -16.93 29.99
CA LEU A 8 -38.21 -17.45 30.05
C LEU A 8 -37.69 -17.88 28.66
N GLN A 9 -38.51 -18.61 27.89
CA GLN A 9 -38.19 -19.00 26.51
C GLN A 9 -37.94 -17.78 25.61
N MET A 10 -38.77 -16.74 25.70
CA MET A 10 -38.61 -15.53 24.89
C MET A 10 -37.30 -14.79 25.23
N THR A 11 -37.01 -14.62 26.53
CA THR A 11 -35.77 -13.95 26.97
C THR A 11 -34.49 -14.70 26.56
N MET A 12 -34.52 -16.02 26.51
CA MET A 12 -33.38 -16.83 26.06
C MET A 12 -33.16 -16.72 24.55
N VAL A 13 -34.24 -16.66 23.77
CA VAL A 13 -34.17 -16.43 22.32
C VAL A 13 -33.63 -15.03 22.02
N ASP A 14 -34.09 -14.01 22.76
CA ASP A 14 -33.59 -12.64 22.61
C ASP A 14 -32.09 -12.53 22.94
N LEU A 15 -31.64 -13.23 23.99
CA LEU A 15 -30.22 -13.29 24.35
C LEU A 15 -29.39 -13.98 23.26
N LEU A 16 -29.87 -15.11 22.72
CA LEU A 16 -29.20 -15.82 21.63
C LEU A 16 -29.10 -14.95 20.36
N LEU A 17 -30.18 -14.25 20.00
CA LEU A 17 -30.19 -13.33 18.86
C LEU A 17 -29.24 -12.15 19.07
N ALA A 18 -29.18 -11.59 20.29
CA ALA A 18 -28.26 -10.53 20.63
C ALA A 18 -26.79 -10.98 20.51
N ILE A 19 -26.45 -12.16 21.04
CA ILE A 19 -25.11 -12.74 20.93
C ILE A 19 -24.75 -12.98 19.46
N LEU A 20 -25.67 -13.57 18.69
CA LEU A 20 -25.47 -13.84 17.27
C LEU A 20 -25.24 -12.53 16.50
N HIS A 21 -26.04 -11.50 16.77
CA HIS A 21 -25.89 -10.20 16.12
C HIS A 21 -24.54 -9.54 16.44
N TRP A 22 -24.10 -9.58 17.69
CA TRP A 22 -22.79 -9.07 18.10
C TRP A 22 -21.63 -9.82 17.44
N LEU A 23 -21.72 -11.15 17.36
CA LEU A 23 -20.73 -11.97 16.67
C LEU A 23 -20.65 -11.62 15.19
N LEU A 24 -21.79 -11.52 14.50
CA LEU A 24 -21.83 -11.14 13.09
C LEU A 24 -21.28 -9.73 12.89
N SER A 25 -21.74 -8.73 13.65
CA SER A 25 -21.26 -7.36 13.54
C SER A 25 -19.76 -7.25 13.75
N THR A 26 -19.22 -7.94 14.75
CA THR A 26 -17.77 -7.91 15.03
C THR A 26 -16.98 -8.60 13.95
N PHE A 27 -17.49 -9.74 13.43
CA PHE A 27 -16.82 -10.47 12.36
C PHE A 27 -16.79 -9.64 11.07
N PHE A 28 -17.95 -9.19 10.57
CA PHE A 28 -18.03 -8.41 9.34
C PHE A 28 -17.38 -7.03 9.47
N GLY A 29 -17.62 -6.32 10.56
CA GLY A 29 -17.02 -5.03 10.85
C GLY A 29 -15.50 -5.11 10.99
N GLY A 30 -15.01 -6.14 11.70
CA GLY A 30 -13.57 -6.39 11.86
C GLY A 30 -12.87 -6.69 10.52
N GLN A 31 -13.48 -7.51 9.67
CA GLN A 31 -12.94 -7.80 8.33
C GLN A 31 -12.90 -6.54 7.45
N ALA A 32 -13.96 -5.72 7.47
CA ALA A 32 -14.00 -4.46 6.74
C ALA A 32 -12.91 -3.48 7.23
N PHE A 33 -12.74 -3.36 8.54
CA PHE A 33 -11.70 -2.52 9.14
C PHE A 33 -10.29 -3.00 8.78
N ALA A 34 -10.04 -4.30 8.87
CA ALA A 34 -8.77 -4.90 8.47
C ALA A 34 -8.47 -4.68 6.98
N PHE A 35 -9.49 -4.81 6.12
CA PHE A 35 -9.36 -4.54 4.69
C PHE A 35 -8.98 -3.07 4.42
N VAL A 36 -9.68 -2.12 5.04
CA VAL A 36 -9.35 -0.69 4.91
C VAL A 36 -7.93 -0.42 5.41
N GLY A 37 -7.52 -1.03 6.53
CA GLY A 37 -6.16 -0.94 7.05
C GLY A 37 -5.10 -1.45 6.07
N LEU A 38 -5.34 -2.60 5.43
CA LEU A 38 -4.46 -3.17 4.41
C LEU A 38 -4.38 -2.29 3.16
N VAL A 39 -5.51 -1.76 2.68
CA VAL A 39 -5.54 -0.83 1.56
C VAL A 39 -4.76 0.45 1.89
N LEU A 40 -4.98 1.02 3.07
CA LEU A 40 -4.24 2.21 3.51
C LEU A 40 -2.74 1.92 3.65
N TRP A 41 -2.36 0.76 4.18
CA TRP A 41 -0.98 0.32 4.30
C TRP A 41 -0.29 0.17 2.93
N THR A 42 -0.97 -0.44 1.96
CA THR A 42 -0.45 -0.57 0.58
C THR A 42 -0.29 0.78 -0.10
N ILE A 43 -1.22 1.73 0.09
CA ILE A 43 -1.10 3.10 -0.40
C ILE A 43 0.06 3.84 0.29
N TRP A 44 0.19 3.71 1.61
CA TRP A 44 1.26 4.34 2.38
C TRP A 44 2.64 3.86 1.91
N THR A 45 2.82 2.54 1.81
CA THR A 45 4.07 1.93 1.36
C THR A 45 4.37 2.17 -0.11
N GLY A 46 3.33 2.20 -0.96
CA GLY A 46 3.42 2.35 -2.40
C GLY A 46 3.55 3.79 -2.91
N ALA A 47 2.95 4.77 -2.22
CA ALA A 47 2.80 6.14 -2.75
C ALA A 47 3.34 7.25 -1.83
N LEU A 48 3.22 7.11 -0.50
CA LEU A 48 3.71 8.13 0.43
C LEU A 48 5.20 7.94 0.79
N LYS A 49 5.59 6.74 1.22
CA LYS A 49 7.01 6.41 1.51
C LYS A 49 8.01 6.81 0.40
N PRO A 50 7.72 6.63 -0.90
CA PRO A 50 8.63 7.02 -1.99
C PRO A 50 8.68 8.53 -2.21
N ARG A 51 7.63 9.27 -1.85
CA ARG A 51 7.61 10.74 -1.97
C ARG A 51 8.44 11.41 -0.87
N LEU A 52 8.64 10.73 0.25
CA LEU A 52 9.56 11.12 1.32
C LEU A 52 11.03 10.87 0.98
N ILE A 53 11.35 10.22 -0.14
CA ILE A 53 12.74 10.08 -0.60
C ILE A 53 13.26 11.47 -1.00
N PRO A 54 14.32 11.98 -0.35
CA PRO A 54 14.89 13.28 -0.66
C PRO A 54 15.29 13.38 -2.13
N VAL A 55 15.06 14.54 -2.73
CA VAL A 55 15.47 14.81 -4.12
C VAL A 55 16.99 14.69 -4.27
N ASP A 56 17.75 15.02 -3.23
CA ASP A 56 19.22 14.93 -3.23
C ASP A 56 19.72 13.50 -3.42
N ASP A 57 19.02 12.50 -2.86
CA ASP A 57 19.36 11.09 -3.08
C ASP A 57 19.13 10.68 -4.55
N ILE A 58 18.06 11.17 -5.17
CA ILE A 58 17.76 10.93 -6.59
C ILE A 58 18.86 11.53 -7.46
N VAL A 59 19.32 12.73 -7.11
CA VAL A 59 20.36 13.48 -7.80
C VAL A 59 21.72 12.79 -7.66
N ARG A 60 22.05 12.26 -6.48
CA ARG A 60 23.26 11.45 -6.25
C ARG A 60 23.23 10.16 -7.05
N VAL A 61 22.15 9.38 -6.93
CA VAL A 61 22.01 8.10 -7.66
C VAL A 61 22.01 8.30 -9.18
N ALA A 62 21.40 9.38 -9.68
CA ALA A 62 21.51 9.73 -11.10
C ALA A 62 22.96 10.05 -11.51
N GLY A 63 23.74 10.68 -10.64
CA GLY A 63 25.17 10.94 -10.86
C GLY A 63 25.98 9.66 -10.90
N ASP A 64 25.76 8.77 -9.93
CA ASP A 64 26.41 7.47 -9.85
C ASP A 64 26.13 6.60 -11.09
N ILE A 65 24.89 6.65 -11.62
CA ILE A 65 24.51 5.92 -12.84
C ILE A 65 25.22 6.50 -14.07
N ILE A 66 25.30 7.83 -14.20
CA ILE A 66 26.02 8.49 -15.30
C ILE A 66 27.52 8.19 -15.25
N ALA A 67 28.10 8.09 -14.05
CA ALA A 67 29.52 7.80 -13.87
C ALA A 67 29.87 6.32 -14.08
N SER A 68 28.98 5.42 -13.68
CA SER A 68 29.28 3.97 -13.62
C SER A 68 28.90 3.18 -14.89
N TYR A 69 28.03 3.73 -15.76
CA TYR A 69 27.48 2.97 -16.88
C TYR A 69 27.74 3.64 -18.24
N PRO A 70 28.11 2.86 -19.29
CA PRO A 70 28.28 3.38 -20.64
C PRO A 70 26.99 3.94 -21.26
N ASP A 71 25.84 3.34 -20.93
CA ASP A 71 24.52 3.84 -21.31
C ASP A 71 23.65 4.06 -20.05
N PRO A 72 23.69 5.27 -19.48
CA PRO A 72 22.98 5.58 -18.24
C PRO A 72 21.46 5.68 -18.39
N GLU A 73 20.93 5.96 -19.59
CA GLU A 73 19.48 5.98 -19.82
C GLU A 73 18.91 4.55 -19.84
N LEU A 74 19.61 3.63 -20.51
CA LEU A 74 19.17 2.24 -20.62
C LEU A 74 19.16 1.55 -19.26
N GLU A 75 20.17 1.76 -18.42
CA GLU A 75 20.20 1.16 -17.07
C GLU A 75 19.12 1.74 -16.15
N ALA A 76 18.87 3.06 -16.21
CA ALA A 76 17.76 3.67 -15.48
C ALA A 76 16.39 3.13 -15.94
N PHE A 77 16.22 2.91 -17.25
CA PHE A 77 15.02 2.30 -17.82
C PHE A 77 14.86 0.82 -17.41
N ALA A 78 15.95 0.04 -17.41
CA ALA A 78 15.93 -1.36 -16.98
C ALA A 78 15.50 -1.49 -15.51
N ARG A 79 15.98 -0.61 -14.63
CA ARG A 79 15.58 -0.58 -13.21
C ARG A 79 14.14 -0.15 -13.02
N HIS A 80 13.66 0.82 -13.80
CA HIS A 80 12.24 1.18 -13.81
C HIS A 80 11.35 0.01 -14.26
N LYS A 81 11.75 -0.70 -15.32
CA LYS A 81 11.03 -1.88 -15.83
C LYS A 81 11.02 -3.03 -14.82
N ARG A 82 12.11 -3.26 -14.09
CA ARG A 82 12.15 -4.25 -12.98
C ARG A 82 11.17 -3.88 -11.86
N ALA A 83 11.06 -2.59 -11.50
CA ALA A 83 10.09 -2.13 -10.51
C ALA A 83 8.64 -2.31 -10.98
N TRP A 84 8.38 -2.06 -12.28
CA TRP A 84 7.09 -2.33 -12.90
C TRP A 84 6.72 -3.82 -12.84
N ASN A 85 7.64 -4.71 -13.24
CA ASN A 85 7.41 -6.16 -13.22
C ASN A 85 7.13 -6.72 -11.82
N ARG A 86 7.59 -6.04 -10.76
CA ARG A 86 7.33 -6.44 -9.37
C ARG A 86 6.13 -5.73 -8.74
N SER A 87 5.39 -4.94 -9.52
CA SER A 87 4.27 -4.12 -9.03
C SER A 87 4.65 -3.21 -7.86
N GLU A 88 5.92 -2.80 -7.80
CA GLU A 88 6.45 -1.94 -6.73
C GLU A 88 6.22 -0.48 -7.10
N GLY A 89 4.97 0.01 -6.99
CA GLY A 89 4.58 1.39 -7.38
C GLY A 89 5.45 2.49 -6.74
N ALA A 90 5.96 2.19 -5.55
CA ALA A 90 6.95 2.98 -4.85
C ALA A 90 8.24 3.18 -5.64
N LYS A 91 8.86 2.06 -6.01
CA LYS A 91 10.11 2.04 -6.75
C LYS A 91 9.89 2.51 -8.18
N GLN A 92 8.70 2.30 -8.74
CA GLN A 92 8.33 2.82 -10.05
C GLN A 92 8.41 4.34 -10.09
N THR A 93 7.76 5.03 -9.14
CA THR A 93 7.79 6.50 -9.04
C THR A 93 9.21 7.01 -8.79
N TYR A 94 9.98 6.32 -7.95
CA TYR A 94 11.38 6.64 -7.69
C TYR A 94 12.23 6.54 -8.97
N TRP A 95 12.19 5.42 -9.68
CA TRP A 95 12.99 5.21 -10.90
C TRP A 95 12.53 6.12 -12.06
N TYR A 96 11.26 6.49 -12.12
CA TYR A 96 10.77 7.53 -13.05
C TYR A 96 11.45 8.88 -12.78
N ARG A 97 11.56 9.30 -11.51
CA ARG A 97 12.25 10.55 -11.13
C ARG A 97 13.75 10.47 -11.44
N VAL A 98 14.41 9.35 -11.14
CA VAL A 98 15.83 9.11 -11.47
C VAL A 98 16.05 9.21 -12.98
N ARG A 99 15.23 8.54 -13.79
CA ARG A 99 15.32 8.61 -15.26
C ARG A 99 15.16 10.04 -15.78
N LYS A 100 14.22 10.82 -15.22
CA LYS A 100 14.02 12.23 -15.59
C LYS A 100 15.25 13.08 -15.22
N ALA A 101 15.88 12.82 -14.07
CA ALA A 101 17.09 13.52 -13.65
C ALA A 101 18.31 13.18 -14.53
N VAL A 102 18.49 11.91 -14.88
CA VAL A 102 19.53 11.45 -15.82
C VAL A 102 19.36 12.13 -17.18
N ARG A 103 18.15 12.08 -17.75
CA ARG A 103 17.85 12.72 -19.04
C ARG A 103 18.12 14.22 -19.04
N ARG A 104 17.71 14.95 -17.99
CA ARG A 104 18.01 16.38 -17.88
C ARG A 104 19.52 16.67 -17.86
N ARG A 105 20.30 15.82 -17.19
CA ARG A 105 21.76 15.98 -17.12
C ARG A 105 22.47 15.62 -18.43
N LEU A 106 21.94 14.69 -19.20
CA LEU A 106 22.47 14.35 -20.53
C LEU A 106 22.10 15.41 -21.58
N GLN A 107 20.92 16.02 -21.47
CA GLN A 107 20.47 17.10 -22.38
C GLN A 107 21.08 18.46 -22.06
N GLY A 108 21.54 18.67 -20.82
CA GLY A 108 22.23 19.89 -20.39
C GLY A 108 23.76 19.80 -20.44
N ARG A 109 24.30 18.70 -20.96
CA ARG A 109 25.71 18.54 -21.35
C ARG A 109 25.86 18.82 -22.83
#